data_AF-A0A9D2MVQ2-F1
#
_entry.id   AF-A0A9D2MVQ2-F1
#
_cell.length_a   1.000
_cell.length_b   1.000
_cell.length_c   1.000
_cell.angle_alpha   90.00
_cell.angle_beta   90.00
_cell.angle_gamma   90.00
#
_symmetry.space_group_name_H-M   'P 1'
#
loop_
_entity.id
_entity.type
_entity.pdbx_description
1 polymer ?
#
loop_
_entity_poly.entity_id
_entity_poly.type
_entity_poly.pdbx_seq_one_letter_code
_entity_poly.pdbx_strand_id
1 'polypeptide(L)' 'EQLTNFMIDVDNCFIIVKNVPSQVCSQCGEVSYSDEVAAKLERIVKAVRKAVSEVAIVNYQDSVA' A
#
# COMPACT_ATOMS: atom_id res chain seq x y z
N GLU A 1 -4.60 -15.50 -3.62
CA GLU A 1 -4.16 -14.09 -3.66
C GLU A 1 -5.05 -13.28 -4.58
N GLN A 2 -5.27 -12.02 -4.23
CA GLN A 2 -6.00 -11.05 -5.03
C GLN A 2 -5.34 -9.67 -4.92
N LEU A 3 -5.60 -8.80 -5.89
CA LEU A 3 -5.14 -7.42 -5.85
C LEU A 3 -6.11 -6.58 -5.01
N THR A 4 -5.59 -5.92 -3.98
CA THR A 4 -6.38 -5.00 -3.15
C THR A 4 -5.73 -3.61 -3.11
N ASN A 5 -6.44 -2.65 -2.53
CA ASN A 5 -5.89 -1.33 -2.27
C ASN A 5 -5.49 -1.24 -0.81
N PHE A 6 -4.23 -0.89 -0.55
CA PHE A 6 -3.74 -0.56 0.78
C PHE A 6 -3.94 0.94 1.02
N MET A 7 -4.58 1.28 2.14
CA MET A 7 -4.90 2.66 2.50
C MET A 7 -4.33 2.95 3.89
N ILE A 8 -3.57 4.03 4.00
CA ILE A 8 -3.00 4.48 5.27
C ILE A 8 -3.15 5.99 5.41
N ASP A 9 -3.47 6.42 6.62
CA ASP A 9 -3.39 7.81 7.07
C ASP A 9 -2.14 7.96 7.92
N VAL A 10 -1.19 8.78 7.47
CA VAL A 10 0.07 9.04 8.17
C VAL A 10 0.45 10.51 8.00
N ASP A 11 0.77 11.20 9.09
CA ASP A 11 1.21 12.60 9.09
C ASP A 11 0.30 13.55 8.30
N ASN A 12 -1.03 13.40 8.45
CA ASN A 12 -2.05 14.14 7.70
C ASN A 12 -2.03 13.90 6.18
N CYS A 13 -1.36 12.84 5.72
CA CYS A 13 -1.33 12.41 4.33
C CYS A 13 -2.05 11.07 4.16
N PHE A 14 -3.11 11.06 3.34
CA PHE A 14 -3.77 9.82 2.93
C PHE A 14 -3.02 9.19 1.76
N ILE A 15 -2.45 8.01 1.97
CA ILE A 15 -1.73 7.27 0.94
C ILE A 15 -2.55 6.04 0.54
N ILE A 16 -2.91 5.97 -0.74
CA ILE A 16 -3.62 4.85 -1.34
C ILE A 16 -2.66 4.14 -2.30
N VAL A 17 -2.23 2.94 -1.94
CA VAL A 17 -1.44 2.07 -2.81
C VAL A 17 -2.37 1.07 -3.49
N LYS A 18 -2.53 1.20 -4.80
CA LYS A 18 -3.40 0.34 -5.62
C LYS A 18 -2.68 -0.94 -6.06
N ASN A 19 -3.46 -1.98 -6.34
CA ASN A 19 -2.98 -3.24 -6.93
C ASN A 19 -1.93 -3.97 -6.09
N VAL A 20 -2.12 -4.02 -4.78
CA VAL A 20 -1.23 -4.70 -3.84
C VAL A 20 -1.56 -6.20 -3.83
N PRO A 21 -0.59 -7.10 -4.10
CA PRO A 21 -0.76 -8.54 -3.90
C PRO A 21 -1.12 -8.83 -2.45
N SER A 22 -2.27 -9.45 -2.24
CA SER A 22 -2.83 -9.63 -0.90
C SER A 22 -3.38 -11.03 -0.71
N GLN A 23 -3.21 -11.55 0.51
CA GLN A 23 -3.89 -12.72 1.02
C GLN A 23 -5.22 -12.25 1.61
N VAL A 24 -6.35 -12.73 1.09
CA VAL A 24 -7.67 -12.35 1.60
C VAL A 24 -8.37 -13.60 2.09
N CYS A 25 -8.75 -13.58 3.37
CA CYS A 25 -9.46 -14.70 3.99
C CYS A 25 -10.84 -14.84 3.33
N SER A 26 -11.14 -16.03 2.80
CA SER A 26 -12.41 -16.29 2.14
C SER A 26 -13.61 -16.30 3.09
N GLN A 27 -13.40 -16.43 4.39
CA GLN A 27 -14.45 -16.52 5.41
C GLN A 27 -14.81 -15.16 6.01
N CYS A 28 -13.81 -14.35 6.37
CA CYS A 28 -14.02 -13.07 7.06
C CYS A 28 -13.63 -11.84 6.22
N GLY A 29 -12.96 -12.02 5.07
CA GLY A 29 -12.47 -10.92 4.24
C GLY A 29 -11.24 -10.19 4.78
N GLU A 30 -10.62 -10.70 5.85
CA GLU A 30 -9.40 -10.13 6.40
C GLU A 30 -8.27 -10.14 5.37
N VAL A 31 -7.55 -9.02 5.27
CA VAL A 31 -6.46 -8.82 4.31
C VAL A 31 -5.13 -8.88 5.06
N SER A 32 -4.25 -9.76 4.61
CA SER A 32 -2.86 -9.86 5.08
C SER A 32 -1.88 -9.85 3.92
N TYR A 33 -0.62 -9.58 4.22
CA TYR A 33 0.45 -9.41 3.24
C TYR A 33 1.61 -10.34 3.58
N SER A 34 2.36 -10.77 2.56
CA SER A 34 3.64 -11.44 2.80
C SER A 34 4.68 -10.44 3.30
N ASP A 35 5.75 -10.94 3.90
CA ASP A 35 6.87 -10.12 4.37
C ASP A 35 7.46 -9.25 3.25
N GLU A 36 7.58 -9.79 2.04
CA GLU A 36 8.08 -9.07 0.87
C GLU A 36 7.16 -7.92 0.45
N VAL A 37 5.84 -8.15 0.46
CA VAL A 37 4.86 -7.12 0.14
C VAL A 37 4.85 -6.03 1.20
N ALA A 38 4.86 -6.40 2.48
CA ALA A 38 4.95 -5.46 3.58
C ALA A 38 6.20 -4.58 3.50
N ALA A 39 7.37 -5.18 3.23
CA ALA A 39 8.62 -4.45 3.07
C ALA A 39 8.58 -3.46 1.88
N LYS A 40 7.91 -3.82 0.77
CA LYS A 40 7.75 -2.90 -0.37
C LYS A 40 6.76 -1.78 -0.06
N LEU A 41 5.64 -2.06 0.61
CA LEU A 41 4.69 -1.05 1.06
C LEU A 41 5.37 -0.01 1.97
N GLU A 42 6.22 -0.44 2.90
CA GLU A 42 7.00 0.49 3.71
C GLU A 42 7.88 1.43 2.88
N ARG A 43 8.56 0.91 1.85
CA ARG A 43 9.40 1.72 0.96
C ARG A 43 8.57 2.75 0.20
N ILE A 44 7.42 2.34 -0.34
CA ILE A 44 6.48 3.23 -1.05
C ILE A 44 6.02 4.35 -0.10
N VAL A 45 5.53 4.00 1.09
CA VAL A 45 5.05 4.99 2.09
C VAL A 45 6.18 5.95 2.46
N LYS A 46 7.40 5.47 2.74
CA LYS A 46 8.56 6.31 3.07
C LYS A 46 8.95 7.26 1.94
N ALA A 47 8.81 6.84 0.68
CA ALA A 47 9.12 7.68 -0.49
C ALA A 47 8.05 8.76 -0.70
N VAL A 48 6.78 8.37 -0.66
CA VAL A 48 5.62 9.25 -0.90
C VAL A 48 5.49 10.31 0.18
N ARG A 49 5.75 9.94 1.44
CA ARG A 49 5.67 10.87 2.59
C ARG A 49 6.60 12.07 2.46
N LYS A 50 7.66 12.00 1.66
CA LYS A 50 8.57 13.13 1.42
C LYS A 50 8.09 14.09 0.33
N ALA A 51 7.09 13.71 -0.45
CA ALA A 51 6.77 14.37 -1.72
C ALA A 51 5.37 14.99 -1.77
N VAL A 52 4.43 14.62 -0.87
CA VAL A 52 3.00 14.96 -1.00
C VAL A 52 2.43 15.58 0.27
N SER A 53 1.54 16.57 0.11
CA SER A 53 1.00 17.37 1.22
C SER A 53 -0.31 16.85 1.85
N GLU A 54 -1.18 16.13 1.12
CA GLU A 54 -2.52 15.78 1.64
C GLU A 54 -3.04 14.39 1.18
N VAL A 55 -2.98 14.08 -0.13
CA VAL A 55 -3.43 12.78 -0.66
C VAL A 55 -2.50 12.29 -1.74
N ALA A 56 -2.05 11.05 -1.64
CA ALA A 56 -1.23 10.38 -2.64
C ALA A 56 -1.88 9.08 -3.10
N ILE A 57 -1.91 8.86 -4.42
CA ILE A 57 -2.36 7.61 -5.01
C ILE A 57 -1.22 7.03 -5.83
N VAL A 58 -0.78 5.82 -5.49
CA VAL A 58 0.37 5.16 -6.11
C VAL A 58 -0.04 3.76 -6.54
N ASN A 59 0.49 3.26 -7.64
CA ASN A 59 0.31 1.85 -8.03
C ASN A 59 1.47 1.02 -7.46
N TYR A 60 1.16 -0.11 -6.84
CA TYR A 60 2.17 -1.01 -6.28
C TYR A 60 3.15 -1.53 -7.33
N GLN A 61 2.71 -1.65 -8.59
CA GLN A 61 3.53 -2.14 -9.69
C GLN A 61 4.45 -1.08 -10.28
N ASP A 62 4.17 0.21 -10.06
CA ASP A 62 5.03 1.27 -10.56
C ASP A 62 6.36 1.19 -9.80
N SER A 63 7.45 1.04 -10.54
CA SER A 63 8.79 1.04 -9.96
C SER A 63 8.99 2.36 -9.23
N VAL A 64 9.08 2.30 -7.90
CA VAL A 64 9.74 3.36 -7.13
C VAL A 64 11.22 3.22 -7.47
N ALA A 65 11.64 3.91 -8.54
CA ALA A 65 13.04 4.02 -8.94
C ALA A 65 13.84 4.80 -7.90
#